data_AF-A0A7R8ZM43-F1
#
_entry.id   AF-A0A7R8ZM43-F1
#
_cell.length_a   1.000
_cell.length_b   1.000
_cell.length_c   1.000
_cell.angle_alpha   90.00
_cell.angle_beta   90.00
_cell.angle_gamma   90.00
#
_symmetry.space_group_name_H-M   'P 1'
#
loop_
_entity.id
_entity.type
_entity.pdbx_description
1 polymer ?
#
loop_
_entity_poly.entity_id
_entity_poly.type
_entity_poly.pdbx_seq_one_letter_code
_entity_poly.pdbx_strand_id
1 'polypeptide(L)'
;MLKDWKGVDAIRILAQYKDKVLCYNDDIQGTGAVAVAGIYGALNIIHQKMTDQRVLFLGAGSAGIGIANMITSAMMLEGDTEEQAISKINLFDVNGLLENSRTDLSEVQKRFAKDHTPTKNFVEAINQLKPTIIIG
;
A
#
# COMPACT_ATOMS: atom_id res chain seq x y z
N MET A 1 -13.27 17.88 4.53
CA MET A 1 -12.92 16.93 3.45
C MET A 1 -11.86 17.58 2.59
N LEU A 2 -10.67 16.97 2.50
CA LEU A 2 -9.62 17.37 1.56
C LEU A 2 -9.74 16.50 0.30
N LYS A 3 -9.70 17.11 -0.88
CA LYS A 3 -9.90 16.44 -2.17
C LYS A 3 -9.06 17.12 -3.26
N ASP A 4 -8.58 16.36 -4.25
CA ASP A 4 -7.94 16.83 -5.48
C ASP A 4 -6.58 17.54 -5.28
N TRP A 5 -5.88 17.22 -4.19
CA TRP A 5 -4.50 17.68 -3.95
C TRP A 5 -3.51 16.68 -4.57
N LYS A 6 -2.50 17.16 -5.29
CA LYS A 6 -1.55 16.29 -6.00
C LYS A 6 -0.47 15.73 -5.07
N GLY A 7 -0.25 14.41 -5.14
CA GLY A 7 0.95 13.74 -4.64
C GLY A 7 1.34 14.06 -3.20
N VAL A 8 2.53 14.62 -3.01
CA VAL A 8 3.12 14.93 -1.70
C VAL A 8 2.38 16.01 -0.92
N ASP A 9 1.67 16.93 -1.58
CA ASP A 9 0.92 17.99 -0.90
C ASP A 9 -0.29 17.43 -0.16
N ALA A 10 -0.99 16.45 -0.75
CA ALA A 10 -2.11 15.77 -0.09
C ALA A 10 -1.67 15.10 1.22
N ILE A 11 -0.53 14.40 1.18
CA ILE A 11 0.05 13.69 2.33
C ILE A 11 0.50 14.69 3.40
N ARG A 12 1.21 15.76 2.99
CA ARG A 12 1.72 16.79 3.90
C ARG A 12 0.59 17.55 4.61
N ILE A 13 -0.43 17.98 3.86
CA ILE A 13 -1.57 18.71 4.42
C ILE A 13 -2.35 17.79 5.38
N LEU A 14 -2.60 16.54 5.00
CA LEU A 14 -3.25 15.59 5.91
C LEU A 14 -2.45 15.42 7.20
N ALA A 15 -1.13 15.21 7.12
CA ALA A 15 -0.28 15.06 8.30
C ALA A 15 -0.30 16.31 9.20
N GLN A 16 -0.41 17.51 8.63
CA GLN A 16 -0.43 18.77 9.36
C GLN A 16 -1.73 18.99 10.15
N TYR A 17 -2.86 18.56 9.60
CA TYR A 17 -4.19 18.93 10.09
C TYR A 17 -4.98 17.80 10.76
N LYS A 18 -4.66 16.53 10.50
CA LYS A 18 -5.43 15.37 11.00
C LYS A 18 -5.65 15.37 12.52
N ASP A 19 -4.69 15.88 13.29
CA ASP A 19 -4.73 15.88 14.76
C ASP A 19 -5.21 17.23 15.34
N LYS A 20 -5.51 18.22 14.47
CA LYS A 20 -5.88 19.60 14.87
C LYS A 20 -7.32 19.95 14.55
N VAL A 21 -7.87 19.38 13.48
CA VAL A 21 -9.23 19.65 13.01
C VAL A 21 -9.84 18.35 12.49
N LEU A 22 -11.18 18.24 12.56
CA LEU A 22 -11.92 17.08 12.08
C LEU A 22 -11.87 17.05 10.54
N CYS A 23 -10.82 16.43 10.00
CA CYS A 23 -10.56 16.35 8.58
C CYS A 23 -10.09 14.95 8.18
N TYR A 24 -10.39 14.59 6.94
CA TYR A 24 -9.87 13.41 6.28
C TYR A 24 -9.60 13.78 4.81
N ASN A 25 -8.73 13.01 4.16
CA ASN A 25 -8.48 13.12 2.72
C ASN A 25 -9.13 11.94 2.00
N ASP A 26 -10.05 12.22 1.08
CA ASP A 26 -10.83 11.19 0.38
C ASP A 26 -9.94 10.34 -0.56
N ASP A 27 -9.03 10.98 -1.29
CA ASP A 27 -8.10 10.32 -2.21
C ASP A 27 -7.20 9.29 -1.49
N ILE A 28 -6.85 9.56 -0.23
CA ILE A 28 -5.98 8.70 0.59
C ILE A 28 -6.79 7.71 1.45
N GLN A 29 -7.74 8.22 2.25
CA GLN A 29 -8.45 7.44 3.27
C GLN A 29 -9.76 6.86 2.72
N GLY A 30 -10.47 7.59 1.87
CA GLY A 30 -11.70 7.12 1.22
C GLY A 30 -11.40 5.97 0.24
N THR A 31 -10.45 6.17 -0.68
CA THR A 31 -9.98 5.13 -1.59
C THR A 31 -9.45 3.90 -0.85
N GLY A 32 -8.66 4.12 0.21
CA GLY A 32 -8.14 3.05 1.06
C GLY A 32 -9.25 2.23 1.74
N ALA A 33 -10.30 2.90 2.25
CA ALA A 33 -11.42 2.23 2.89
C ALA A 33 -12.22 1.35 1.91
N VAL A 34 -12.53 1.87 0.71
CA VAL A 34 -13.26 1.10 -0.30
C VAL A 34 -12.45 -0.08 -0.83
N ALA A 35 -11.14 0.11 -1.05
CA ALA A 35 -10.25 -0.97 -1.46
C ALA A 35 -10.20 -2.10 -0.43
N VAL A 36 -10.00 -1.77 0.85
CA VAL A 36 -10.00 -2.76 1.94
C VAL A 36 -11.34 -3.47 2.06
N ALA A 37 -12.46 -2.74 1.93
CA ALA A 37 -13.80 -3.35 1.94
C ALA A 37 -14.00 -4.35 0.78
N GLY A 38 -13.54 -4.01 -0.43
CA GLY A 38 -13.56 -4.90 -1.58
C GLY A 38 -12.73 -6.17 -1.36
N ILE A 39 -11.53 -6.03 -0.79
CA ILE A 39 -10.67 -7.16 -0.45
C ILE A 39 -11.36 -8.07 0.57
N TYR A 40 -11.92 -7.53 1.66
CA TYR A 40 -12.67 -8.33 2.63
C TYR A 40 -13.87 -9.05 2.01
N GLY A 41 -14.57 -8.41 1.08
CA GLY A 41 -15.63 -9.06 0.31
C GLY A 41 -15.13 -10.31 -0.43
N ALA A 42 -13.98 -10.20 -1.12
CA ALA A 42 -13.36 -11.33 -1.82
C ALA A 42 -12.86 -12.42 -0.85
N LEU A 43 -12.19 -12.01 0.23
CA LEU A 43 -11.65 -12.91 1.25
C LEU A 43 -12.74 -13.73 1.96
N ASN A 44 -13.90 -13.11 2.20
CA ASN A 44 -15.06 -13.80 2.77
C ASN A 44 -15.60 -14.92 1.85
N ILE A 45 -15.54 -14.73 0.53
CA ILE A 45 -15.96 -15.75 -0.46
C ILE A 45 -15.00 -16.93 -0.47
N ILE A 46 -13.68 -16.68 -0.39
CA ILE A 46 -12.66 -17.73 -0.43
C ILE A 46 -12.27 -18.26 0.95
N HIS A 47 -12.92 -17.77 2.02
CA HIS A 47 -12.68 -18.14 3.41
C HIS A 47 -11.22 -18.00 3.87
N GLN A 48 -10.57 -16.90 3.52
CA GLN A 48 -9.19 -16.59 3.91
C GLN A 48 -9.11 -15.30 4.74
N LYS A 49 -8.02 -15.11 5.47
CA LYS A 49 -7.78 -13.88 6.25
C LYS A 49 -6.94 -12.88 5.48
N MET A 50 -7.01 -11.61 5.88
CA MET A 50 -6.14 -10.57 5.30
C MET A 50 -4.68 -10.87 5.60
N THR A 51 -4.39 -11.38 6.81
CA THR A 51 -3.05 -11.74 7.27
C THR A 51 -2.42 -12.91 6.49
N ASP A 52 -3.19 -13.68 5.71
CA ASP A 52 -2.65 -14.75 4.87
C ASP A 52 -2.22 -14.27 3.47
N GLN A 53 -2.48 -13.00 3.15
CA GLN A 53 -2.35 -12.48 1.78
C GLN A 53 -0.98 -11.87 1.50
N ARG A 54 -0.58 -11.92 0.22
CA ARG A 54 0.56 -11.18 -0.32
C ARG A 54 0.05 -10.19 -1.35
N VAL A 55 0.28 -8.91 -1.11
CA VAL A 55 -0.26 -7.82 -1.94
C VAL A 55 0.84 -7.25 -2.84
N LEU A 56 0.57 -7.09 -4.13
CA LEU A 56 1.42 -6.38 -5.07
C LEU A 56 0.68 -5.22 -5.70
N PHE A 57 1.20 -4.01 -5.54
CA PHE A 57 0.68 -2.81 -6.17
C PHE A 57 1.42 -2.50 -7.47
N LEU A 58 0.69 -2.25 -8.56
CA LEU A 58 1.16 -1.62 -9.78
C LEU A 58 0.90 -0.12 -9.68
N GLY A 59 1.76 0.58 -8.94
CA GLY A 59 1.68 2.01 -8.68
C GLY A 59 2.08 2.34 -7.25
N ALA A 60 3.16 3.11 -7.08
CA ALA A 60 3.65 3.58 -5.78
C ALA A 60 3.42 5.08 -5.54
N GLY A 61 2.31 5.62 -6.06
CA GLY A 61 1.87 7.00 -5.82
C GLY A 61 1.09 7.17 -4.51
N SER A 62 0.51 8.34 -4.30
CA SER A 62 -0.26 8.67 -3.07
C SER A 62 -1.40 7.70 -2.80
N ALA A 63 -2.16 7.30 -3.83
CA ALA A 63 -3.25 6.35 -3.71
C ALA A 63 -2.75 4.94 -3.33
N GLY A 64 -1.78 4.40 -4.06
CA GLY A 64 -1.20 3.08 -3.78
C GLY A 64 -0.61 2.99 -2.37
N ILE A 65 0.13 4.02 -1.95
CA ILE A 65 0.65 4.15 -0.59
C ILE A 65 -0.47 4.27 0.45
N GLY A 66 -1.52 5.05 0.17
CA GLY A 66 -2.67 5.20 1.04
C GLY A 66 -3.38 3.87 1.30
N ILE A 67 -3.66 3.11 0.23
CA ILE A 67 -4.26 1.78 0.30
C ILE A 67 -3.31 0.81 1.02
N ALA A 68 -2.01 0.81 0.70
CA ALA A 68 -1.02 -0.03 1.37
C ALA A 68 -1.02 0.19 2.89
N ASN A 69 -1.03 1.43 3.37
CA ASN A 69 -1.10 1.75 4.79
C ASN A 69 -2.41 1.26 5.45
N MET A 70 -3.53 1.34 4.73
CA MET A 70 -4.82 0.84 5.21
C MET A 70 -4.84 -0.69 5.30
N ILE A 71 -4.25 -1.39 4.33
CA ILE A 71 -4.07 -2.85 4.39
C ILE A 71 -3.16 -3.22 5.56
N THR A 72 -2.04 -2.52 5.76
CA THR A 72 -1.16 -2.72 6.93
C THR A 72 -1.96 -2.61 8.23
N SER A 73 -2.77 -1.56 8.36
CA SER A 73 -3.61 -1.32 9.53
C SER A 73 -4.65 -2.44 9.72
N ALA A 74 -5.27 -2.90 8.64
CA ALA A 74 -6.23 -4.01 8.67
C ALA A 74 -5.59 -5.33 9.12
N MET A 75 -4.40 -5.66 8.60
CA MET A 75 -3.61 -6.83 9.03
C MET A 75 -3.23 -6.74 10.52
N MET A 76 -2.85 -5.55 11.00
CA MET A 76 -2.54 -5.34 12.41
C MET A 76 -3.75 -5.53 13.33
N LEU A 77 -4.93 -5.08 12.90
CA LEU A 77 -6.19 -5.33 13.63
C LEU A 77 -6.54 -6.82 13.71
N GLU A 78 -6.05 -7.63 12.76
CA GLU A 78 -6.19 -9.09 12.75
C GLU A 78 -5.06 -9.84 13.49
N GLY A 79 -4.09 -9.12 14.05
CA GLY A 79 -3.06 -9.67 14.94
C GLY A 79 -1.64 -9.72 14.39
N ASP A 80 -1.38 -9.24 13.17
CA ASP A 80 0.00 -9.06 12.69
C ASP A 80 0.69 -7.91 13.44
N THR A 81 2.01 -7.99 13.60
CA THR A 81 2.82 -6.78 13.87
C THR A 81 2.89 -5.90 12.62
N GLU A 82 3.22 -4.62 12.79
CA GLU A 82 3.42 -3.71 11.65
C GLU A 82 4.48 -4.24 10.66
N GLU A 83 5.56 -4.82 11.18
CA GLU A 83 6.63 -5.42 10.37
C GLU A 83 6.12 -6.64 9.59
N GLN A 84 5.34 -7.51 10.22
CA GLN A 84 4.72 -8.66 9.55
C GLN A 84 3.77 -8.22 8.44
N ALA A 85 2.94 -7.22 8.69
CA ALA A 85 2.02 -6.67 7.72
C ALA A 85 2.75 -6.02 6.53
N ILE A 86 3.75 -5.16 6.79
CA ILE A 86 4.58 -4.54 5.75
C ILE A 86 5.31 -5.60 4.92
N SER A 87 5.81 -6.67 5.56
CA SER A 87 6.52 -7.76 4.85
C SER A 87 5.66 -8.43 3.76
N LYS A 88 4.33 -8.35 3.86
CA LYS A 88 3.37 -8.94 2.92
C LYS A 88 2.97 -8.00 1.78
N ILE A 89 3.35 -6.71 1.83
CA ILE A 89 2.93 -5.69 0.87
C ILE A 89 4.09 -5.20 0.01
N ASN A 90 4.01 -5.37 -1.30
CA ASN A 90 5.02 -4.96 -2.27
C ASN A 90 4.46 -3.91 -3.21
N LEU A 91 5.30 -2.95 -3.64
CA LEU A 91 4.89 -1.92 -4.58
C LEU A 91 5.83 -1.90 -5.78
N PHE A 92 5.27 -1.55 -6.92
CA PHE A 92 5.96 -1.42 -8.20
C PHE A 92 5.66 -0.03 -8.76
N ASP A 93 6.66 0.68 -9.26
CA ASP A 93 6.51 2.01 -9.87
C ASP A 93 7.10 2.05 -11.28
N VAL A 94 7.15 3.24 -11.87
CA VAL A 94 7.71 3.46 -13.23
C VAL A 94 9.17 3.02 -13.36
N ASN A 95 9.90 2.93 -12.26
CA ASN A 95 11.31 2.53 -12.21
C ASN A 95 11.47 1.05 -11.79
N GLY A 96 10.37 0.34 -11.49
CA GLY A 96 10.33 -1.10 -11.22
C GLY A 96 9.84 -1.43 -9.81
N LEU A 97 10.15 -2.66 -9.37
CA LEU A 97 9.86 -3.10 -8.00
C LEU A 97 10.57 -2.19 -6.99
N LEU A 98 9.89 -1.86 -5.89
CA LEU A 98 10.50 -1.14 -4.77
C LEU A 98 11.38 -2.10 -3.97
N GLU A 99 12.69 -1.94 -4.11
CA GLU A 99 13.70 -2.76 -3.46
C GLU A 99 14.81 -1.89 -2.84
N ASN A 100 15.57 -2.45 -1.89
CA ASN A 100 16.48 -1.70 -1.02
C ASN A 100 17.66 -1.02 -1.74
N SER A 101 18.04 -1.47 -2.93
CA SER A 101 19.11 -0.87 -3.75
C SER A 101 18.63 0.35 -4.56
N ARG A 102 17.32 0.62 -4.61
CA ARG A 102 16.76 1.86 -5.20
C ARG A 102 17.20 3.09 -4.40
N THR A 103 17.82 4.06 -5.10
CA THR A 103 18.28 5.32 -4.50
C THR A 103 17.33 6.49 -4.71
N ASP A 104 16.27 6.31 -5.51
CA ASP A 104 15.30 7.33 -5.90
C ASP A 104 14.00 7.33 -5.07
N LEU A 105 13.90 6.46 -4.06
CA LEU A 105 12.69 6.31 -3.25
C LEU A 105 12.51 7.45 -2.25
N SER A 106 11.27 7.95 -2.15
CA SER A 106 10.86 8.82 -1.04
C SER A 106 10.85 8.07 0.30
N GLU A 107 10.90 8.79 1.42
CA GLU A 107 10.85 8.17 2.77
C GLU A 107 9.61 7.28 2.97
N VAL A 108 8.47 7.66 2.40
CA VAL A 108 7.24 6.88 2.50
C VAL A 108 7.31 5.60 1.65
N GLN A 109 8.01 5.63 0.52
CA GLN A 109 8.25 4.46 -0.32
C GLN A 109 9.30 3.51 0.28
N LYS A 110 10.36 4.05 0.90
CA LYS A 110 11.41 3.25 1.57
C LYS A 110 10.85 2.32 2.63
N ARG A 111 9.78 2.72 3.33
CA ARG A 111 9.08 1.87 4.29
C ARG A 111 8.61 0.52 3.70
N PHE A 112 8.31 0.48 2.41
CA PHE A 112 7.85 -0.72 1.72
C PHE A 112 8.90 -1.36 0.81
N ALA A 113 10.10 -0.77 0.73
CA ALA A 113 11.21 -1.37 0.01
C ALA A 113 11.74 -2.59 0.77
N LYS A 114 12.07 -3.65 0.03
CA LYS A 114 12.53 -4.92 0.59
C LYS A 114 13.72 -5.46 -0.18
N ASP A 115 14.36 -6.46 0.41
CA ASP A 115 15.44 -7.18 -0.26
C ASP A 115 14.84 -8.17 -1.27
N HIS A 116 14.73 -7.70 -2.51
CA HIS A 116 14.25 -8.46 -3.65
C HIS A 116 15.20 -8.26 -4.83
N THR A 117 15.32 -9.29 -5.68
CA THR A 117 15.98 -9.13 -6.97
C THR A 117 15.33 -7.98 -7.75
N PRO A 118 16.09 -6.95 -8.16
CA PRO A 118 15.53 -5.83 -8.90
C PRO A 118 14.93 -6.28 -10.23
N THR A 119 13.74 -5.81 -10.55
CA THR A 119 13.13 -6.01 -11.86
C THR A 119 12.29 -4.80 -12.27
N LYS A 120 12.34 -4.50 -13.57
CA LYS A 120 11.47 -3.53 -14.25
C LYS A 120 10.33 -4.21 -15.02
N ASN A 121 10.25 -5.53 -14.96
CA ASN A 121 9.22 -6.31 -15.61
C ASN A 121 8.19 -6.73 -14.57
N PHE A 122 6.96 -6.23 -14.70
CA PHE A 122 5.90 -6.54 -13.74
C PHE A 122 5.55 -8.04 -13.69
N VAL A 123 5.65 -8.74 -14.82
CA VAL A 123 5.40 -10.20 -14.87
C VAL A 123 6.48 -10.98 -14.11
N GLU A 124 7.74 -10.53 -14.18
CA GLU A 124 8.81 -11.11 -13.36
C GLU A 124 8.57 -10.87 -11.87
N ALA A 125 8.13 -9.67 -11.49
CA ALA A 125 7.76 -9.38 -10.11
C ALA A 125 6.62 -10.29 -9.61
N ILE A 126 5.60 -10.55 -10.44
CA ILE A 126 4.53 -11.51 -10.11
C ILE A 126 5.11 -12.91 -9.89
N ASN A 127 5.97 -13.39 -10.79
CA ASN A 127 6.56 -14.73 -10.68
C ASN A 127 7.46 -14.88 -9.44
N GLN A 128 8.19 -13.82 -9.09
CA GLN A 128 9.06 -13.77 -7.92
C GLN A 128 8.27 -13.74 -6.61
N LEU A 129 7.27 -12.85 -6.52
CA LEU A 129 6.56 -12.55 -5.28
C LEU A 129 5.34 -13.42 -5.04
N LYS A 130 4.80 -14.02 -6.10
CA LYS A 130 3.58 -14.84 -6.11
C LYS A 130 2.43 -14.15 -5.34
N PRO A 131 2.06 -12.90 -5.67
CA PRO A 131 1.03 -12.18 -4.94
C PRO A 131 -0.31 -12.93 -5.03
N THR A 132 -1.09 -12.85 -3.96
CA THR A 132 -2.48 -13.33 -3.94
C THR A 132 -3.47 -12.21 -4.27
N ILE A 133 -3.05 -10.96 -4.13
CA ILE A 133 -3.81 -9.76 -4.47
C ILE A 133 -2.93 -8.86 -5.34
N ILE A 134 -3.48 -8.38 -6.47
CA ILE A 134 -2.85 -7.36 -7.31
C ILE A 134 -3.78 -6.15 -7.37
N ILE A 135 -3.23 -4.96 -7.13
CA ILE A 135 -3.95 -3.67 -7.17
C ILE A 135 -3.21 -2.75 -8.13
N GLY A 136 -3.92 -2.07 -9.05
CA GLY A 136 -3.35 -1.14 -10.03
C GLY A 136 -4.13 0.17 -10.09
#